data_AF-A0A090W4K4-F1
#
_entry.id   AF-A0A090W4K4-F1
#
_cell.length_a   1.000
_cell.length_b   1.000
_cell.length_c   1.000
_cell.angle_alpha   90.00
_cell.angle_beta   90.00
_cell.angle_gamma   90.00
#
_symmetry.space_group_name_H-M   'P 1'
#
loop_
_entity.id
_entity.type
_entity.pdbx_description
1 polymer ?
#
loop_
_entity_poly.entity_id
_entity_poly.type
_entity_poly.pdbx_seq_one_letter_code
_entity_poly.pdbx_strand_id
1 'polypeptide(L)'
;MVAPEGREEETVTRLSRVGYDNTLGFLKGGIEAWKKAGKDVETITSISVDEFSNHFKNNNINVLDVRKDGEYKSEHLEGENVKHFALDYINDNMNTINKDNTYYVHCAGGYRSVIAASILKARGFNKLIDVAGGFGAIKKTDLTTTNFVCPSTL
;
A
#
# COMPACT_ATOMS: atom_id res chain seq x y z
N MET A 1 -9.04 5.22 11.19
CA MET A 1 -8.02 4.43 11.91
C MET A 1 -8.64 3.11 12.31
N VAL A 2 -7.88 2.00 12.33
CA VAL A 2 -8.36 0.72 12.87
C VAL A 2 -7.91 0.64 14.32
N ALA A 3 -8.87 0.66 15.26
CA ALA A 3 -8.59 0.56 16.69
C ALA A 3 -8.52 -0.92 17.11
N PRO A 4 -7.55 -1.34 17.94
CA PRO A 4 -7.63 -2.60 18.65
C PRO A 4 -8.86 -2.62 19.55
N GLU A 5 -9.47 -3.79 19.72
CA GLU A 5 -10.63 -3.97 20.61
C GLU A 5 -10.29 -3.53 22.04
N GLY A 6 -11.17 -2.71 22.63
CA GLY A 6 -11.00 -2.16 23.97
C GLY A 6 -10.03 -0.96 24.06
N ARG A 7 -9.45 -0.52 22.94
CA ARG A 7 -8.58 0.68 22.88
C ARG A 7 -9.17 1.79 22.01
N GLU A 8 -10.48 1.80 21.83
CA GLU A 8 -11.17 2.76 20.98
C GLU A 8 -11.01 4.19 21.50
N GLU A 9 -11.23 4.42 22.80
CA GLU A 9 -11.08 5.74 23.44
C GLU A 9 -9.64 6.28 23.34
N GLU A 10 -8.65 5.42 23.57
CA GLU A 10 -7.24 5.79 23.38
C GLU A 10 -6.94 6.12 21.91
N THR A 11 -7.50 5.36 20.97
CA THR A 11 -7.35 5.61 19.55
C THR A 11 -7.93 6.97 19.16
N VAL A 12 -9.12 7.33 19.68
CA VAL A 12 -9.72 8.66 19.49
C VAL A 12 -8.84 9.76 20.10
N THR A 13 -8.28 9.54 21.29
CA THR A 13 -7.37 10.50 21.93
C THR A 13 -6.08 10.70 21.12
N ARG A 14 -5.58 9.65 20.47
CA ARG A 14 -4.41 9.76 19.58
C ARG A 14 -4.75 10.53 18.30
N LEU A 15 -5.97 10.38 17.78
CA LEU A 15 -6.45 11.12 16.61
C LEU A 15 -6.54 12.63 16.89
N SER A 16 -7.09 13.03 18.04
CA SER A 16 -7.18 14.46 18.41
C SER A 16 -5.80 15.11 18.55
N ARG A 17 -4.80 14.39 19.08
CA ARG A 17 -3.40 14.89 19.18
C ARG A 17 -2.75 15.26 17.84
N VAL A 18 -3.27 14.74 16.73
CA VAL A 18 -2.81 15.05 15.37
C VAL A 18 -3.86 15.84 14.57
N GLY A 19 -4.83 16.46 15.26
CA GLY A 19 -5.78 17.42 14.70
C GLY A 19 -7.10 16.83 14.21
N TYR A 20 -7.38 15.54 14.45
CA TYR A 20 -8.68 14.92 14.13
C TYR A 20 -9.62 14.99 15.33
N ASP A 21 -10.08 16.19 15.65
CA ASP A 21 -10.86 16.47 16.87
C ASP A 21 -12.35 16.11 16.74
N ASN A 22 -12.87 16.02 15.52
CA ASN A 22 -14.29 15.76 15.26
C ASN A 22 -14.59 14.26 15.07
N THR A 23 -14.09 13.41 15.97
CA THR A 23 -14.38 11.97 15.93
C THR A 23 -15.74 11.70 16.58
N LEU A 24 -16.76 11.39 15.75
CA LEU A 24 -18.14 11.17 16.22
C LEU A 24 -18.33 9.89 17.05
N GLY A 25 -17.43 8.92 16.91
CA GLY A 25 -17.50 7.63 17.59
C GLY A 25 -16.74 6.56 16.83
N PHE A 26 -17.02 5.30 17.15
CA PHE A 26 -16.44 4.14 16.50
C PHE A 26 -17.52 3.12 16.15
N LEU A 27 -17.20 2.21 15.23
CA LEU A 27 -18.08 1.13 14.84
C LEU A 27 -18.04 0.01 15.90
N LYS A 28 -19.05 -0.02 16.77
CA LYS A 28 -19.18 -1.08 17.78
C LYS A 28 -19.31 -2.46 17.12
N GLY A 29 -18.47 -3.41 17.52
CA GLY A 29 -18.39 -4.75 16.92
C GLY A 29 -17.61 -4.82 15.60
N GLY A 30 -16.99 -3.69 15.18
CA GLY A 30 -16.05 -3.64 14.07
C GLY A 30 -16.64 -4.11 12.73
N ILE A 31 -15.75 -4.60 11.86
CA ILE A 31 -16.11 -5.01 10.50
C ILE A 31 -17.13 -6.18 10.47
N GLU A 32 -17.14 -7.03 11.48
CA GLU A 32 -18.08 -8.16 11.55
C GLU A 32 -19.51 -7.68 11.80
N ALA A 33 -19.70 -6.67 12.65
CA ALA A 33 -21.01 -6.03 12.82
C ALA A 33 -21.49 -5.35 11.52
N TRP A 34 -20.58 -4.72 10.77
CA TRP A 34 -20.87 -4.10 9.48
C TRP A 34 -21.37 -5.12 8.44
N LYS A 35 -20.64 -6.23 8.31
CA LYS A 35 -21.02 -7.35 7.42
C LYS A 35 -22.36 -7.95 7.83
N LYS A 36 -22.57 -8.21 9.13
CA LYS A 36 -23.84 -8.75 9.66
C LYS A 36 -25.03 -7.82 9.40
N ALA A 37 -24.80 -6.52 9.36
CA ALA A 37 -25.81 -5.53 9.00
C ALA A 37 -26.09 -5.44 7.48
N GLY A 38 -25.49 -6.32 6.65
CA GLY A 38 -25.69 -6.36 5.21
C GLY A 38 -25.12 -5.15 4.48
N LYS A 39 -24.09 -4.50 5.05
CA LYS A 39 -23.45 -3.34 4.43
C LYS A 39 -22.36 -3.76 3.46
N ASP A 40 -22.13 -2.93 2.46
CA ASP A 40 -21.13 -3.17 1.42
C ASP A 40 -19.72 -3.23 2.01
N VAL A 41 -18.91 -4.11 1.44
CA VAL A 41 -17.50 -4.29 1.78
C VAL A 41 -16.67 -4.38 0.51
N GLU A 42 -15.47 -3.82 0.58
CA GLU A 42 -14.47 -3.93 -0.47
C GLU A 42 -13.26 -4.68 0.06
N THR A 43 -12.64 -5.47 -0.79
CA THR A 43 -11.43 -6.24 -0.47
C THR A 43 -10.25 -5.80 -1.34
N ILE A 44 -9.04 -6.08 -0.89
CA ILE A 44 -7.82 -5.89 -1.68
C ILE A 44 -7.20 -7.28 -1.81
N THR A 45 -6.94 -7.69 -3.05
CA THR A 45 -6.21 -8.94 -3.31
C THR A 45 -4.76 -8.75 -2.88
N SER A 46 -4.21 -9.69 -2.12
CA SER A 46 -2.79 -9.73 -1.77
C SER A 46 -2.21 -11.06 -2.26
N ILE A 47 -1.07 -11.00 -2.93
CA ILE A 47 -0.37 -12.18 -3.47
C ILE A 47 0.98 -12.39 -2.80
N SER A 48 1.47 -13.62 -2.84
CA SER A 48 2.80 -13.96 -2.36
C SER A 48 3.90 -13.32 -3.22
N VAL A 49 5.11 -13.19 -2.67
CA VAL A 49 6.26 -12.71 -3.44
C VAL A 49 6.64 -13.67 -4.57
N ASP A 50 6.43 -14.98 -4.39
CA ASP A 50 6.74 -15.99 -5.42
C ASP A 50 5.79 -15.86 -6.62
N GLU A 51 4.50 -15.67 -6.34
CA GLU A 51 3.50 -15.38 -7.38
C GLU A 51 3.79 -14.05 -8.08
N PHE A 52 4.15 -13.01 -7.32
CA PHE A 52 4.56 -11.73 -7.88
C PHE A 52 5.80 -11.89 -8.79
N SER A 53 6.83 -12.62 -8.35
CA SER A 53 8.05 -12.87 -9.13
C SER A 53 7.74 -13.59 -10.44
N ASN A 54 6.87 -14.61 -10.39
CA ASN A 54 6.40 -15.29 -11.58
C ASN A 54 5.65 -14.36 -12.53
N HIS A 55 4.76 -13.51 -12.02
CA HIS A 55 4.04 -12.53 -12.85
C HIS A 55 4.98 -11.48 -13.43
N PHE A 56 5.95 -11.01 -12.67
CA PHE A 56 6.90 -9.97 -13.09
C PHE A 56 7.81 -10.45 -14.22
N LYS A 57 8.25 -11.71 -14.20
CA LYS A 57 9.11 -12.26 -15.27
C LYS A 57 8.36 -12.64 -16.54
N ASN A 58 7.14 -13.16 -16.39
CA ASN A 58 6.43 -13.78 -17.50
C ASN A 58 5.39 -12.86 -18.15
N ASN A 59 5.00 -11.77 -17.47
CA ASN A 59 3.99 -10.85 -17.94
C ASN A 59 4.50 -9.42 -17.90
N ASN A 60 3.92 -8.57 -18.76
CA ASN A 60 4.17 -7.15 -18.70
C ASN A 60 3.23 -6.48 -17.67
N ILE A 61 3.67 -6.37 -16.42
CA ILE A 61 2.86 -5.84 -15.30
C ILE A 61 3.29 -4.45 -14.86
N ASN A 62 2.34 -3.64 -14.38
CA ASN A 62 2.64 -2.34 -13.77
C ASN A 62 2.87 -2.51 -12.27
N VAL A 63 3.98 -1.96 -11.77
CA VAL A 63 4.35 -2.02 -10.35
C VAL A 63 4.43 -0.62 -9.77
N LEU A 64 3.82 -0.42 -8.59
CA LEU A 64 3.91 0.83 -7.83
C LEU A 64 4.71 0.59 -6.55
N ASP A 65 5.88 1.20 -6.47
CA ASP A 65 6.64 1.29 -5.23
C ASP A 65 6.17 2.52 -4.44
N VAL A 66 5.47 2.29 -3.34
CA VAL A 66 4.88 3.37 -2.52
C VAL A 66 5.75 3.79 -1.35
N ARG A 67 7.02 3.36 -1.30
CA ARG A 67 7.99 3.77 -0.27
C ARG A 67 8.36 5.25 -0.41
N LYS A 68 9.03 5.79 0.61
CA LYS A 68 9.57 7.15 0.57
C LYS A 68 10.66 7.26 -0.49
N ASP A 69 10.89 8.47 -0.96
CA ASP A 69 11.90 8.80 -1.97
C ASP A 69 13.30 8.27 -1.59
N GLY A 70 13.75 8.51 -0.36
CA GLY A 70 15.04 8.00 0.10
C GLY A 70 15.14 6.46 0.09
N GLU A 71 14.06 5.74 0.41
CA GLU A 71 14.04 4.27 0.35
C GLU A 71 14.14 3.76 -1.09
N TYR A 72 13.41 4.40 -2.02
CA TYR A 72 13.43 4.04 -3.44
C TYR A 72 14.79 4.34 -4.08
N LYS A 73 15.33 5.54 -3.84
CA LYS A 73 16.64 5.95 -4.36
C LYS A 73 17.80 5.12 -3.82
N SER A 74 17.70 4.64 -2.58
CA SER A 74 18.72 3.76 -2.02
C SER A 74 18.77 2.44 -2.77
N GLU A 75 17.61 1.85 -3.03
CA GLU A 75 17.50 0.58 -3.74
C GLU A 75 16.04 0.31 -4.12
N HIS A 76 15.79 -0.13 -5.36
CA HIS A 76 14.45 -0.51 -5.81
C HIS A 76 14.50 -1.64 -6.85
N LEU A 77 13.32 -2.20 -7.14
CA LEU A 77 13.14 -3.21 -8.20
C LEU A 77 13.35 -2.56 -9.57
N GLU A 78 14.21 -3.14 -10.39
CA GLU A 78 14.40 -2.67 -11.77
C GLU A 78 13.28 -3.17 -12.68
N GLY A 79 12.86 -2.35 -13.63
CA GLY A 79 11.92 -2.74 -14.68
C GLY A 79 11.23 -1.55 -15.33
N GLU A 80 10.92 -1.66 -16.62
CA GLU A 80 10.34 -0.57 -17.41
C GLU A 80 9.00 -0.07 -16.87
N ASN A 81 8.21 -0.97 -16.26
CA ASN A 81 6.89 -0.67 -15.71
C ASN A 81 6.88 -0.60 -14.18
N VAL A 82 8.06 -0.45 -13.55
CA VAL A 82 8.18 -0.14 -12.12
C VAL A 82 8.20 1.37 -11.95
N LYS A 83 7.23 1.89 -11.21
CA LYS A 83 7.09 3.32 -10.94
C LYS A 83 7.16 3.62 -9.45
N HIS A 84 7.99 4.60 -9.09
CA HIS A 84 7.93 5.21 -7.77
C HIS A 84 6.67 6.07 -7.64
N PHE A 85 5.83 5.73 -6.67
CA PHE A 85 4.56 6.41 -6.39
C PHE A 85 4.39 6.55 -4.88
N ALA A 86 5.23 7.39 -4.28
CA ALA A 86 5.31 7.54 -2.82
C ALA A 86 3.95 7.82 -2.17
N LEU A 87 3.63 7.06 -1.12
CA LEU A 87 2.39 7.22 -0.35
C LEU A 87 2.22 8.65 0.20
N ASP A 88 3.30 9.30 0.62
CA ASP A 88 3.25 10.64 1.23
C ASP A 88 2.77 11.72 0.23
N TYR A 89 2.92 11.48 -1.09
CA TYR A 89 2.49 12.37 -2.17
C TYR A 89 1.35 11.76 -3.01
N ILE A 90 0.64 10.78 -2.46
CA ILE A 90 -0.37 10.00 -3.19
C ILE A 90 -1.45 10.89 -3.80
N ASN A 91 -1.92 11.91 -3.08
CA ASN A 91 -2.98 12.81 -3.53
C ASN A 91 -2.54 13.70 -4.69
N ASP A 92 -1.28 14.13 -4.68
CA ASP A 92 -0.74 15.06 -5.68
C ASP A 92 -0.41 14.31 -6.99
N ASN A 93 -0.07 13.03 -6.91
CA ASN A 93 0.45 12.25 -8.03
C ASN A 93 -0.58 11.36 -8.72
N MET A 94 -1.85 11.32 -8.29
CA MET A 94 -2.84 10.35 -8.81
C MET A 94 -3.07 10.46 -10.32
N ASN A 95 -2.94 11.67 -10.88
CA ASN A 95 -3.05 11.93 -12.32
C ASN A 95 -1.91 11.29 -13.14
N THR A 96 -0.85 10.82 -12.49
CA THR A 96 0.29 10.20 -13.16
C THR A 96 0.11 8.69 -13.40
N ILE A 97 -1.00 8.09 -12.94
CA ILE A 97 -1.33 6.68 -13.14
C ILE A 97 -2.72 6.54 -13.77
N ASN A 98 -2.96 5.45 -14.51
CA ASN A 98 -4.22 5.20 -15.21
C ASN A 98 -5.07 4.20 -14.44
N LYS A 99 -6.27 4.61 -14.03
CA LYS A 99 -7.24 3.77 -13.29
C LYS A 99 -7.65 2.47 -13.99
N ASP A 100 -7.50 2.38 -15.30
CA ASP A 100 -7.88 1.19 -16.08
C ASP A 100 -6.78 0.11 -16.08
N ASN A 101 -5.56 0.45 -15.67
CA ASN A 101 -4.44 -0.48 -15.55
C ASN A 101 -4.53 -1.29 -14.25
N THR A 102 -4.02 -2.53 -14.29
CA THR A 102 -3.75 -3.32 -13.10
C THR A 102 -2.41 -2.94 -12.51
N TYR A 103 -2.36 -2.64 -11.22
CA TYR A 103 -1.13 -2.31 -10.49
C TYR A 103 -0.85 -3.30 -9.37
N TYR A 104 0.41 -3.75 -9.32
CA TYR A 104 0.99 -4.47 -8.20
C TYR A 104 1.67 -3.47 -7.28
N VAL A 105 1.16 -3.33 -6.06
CA VAL A 105 1.55 -2.28 -5.13
C VAL A 105 2.40 -2.89 -4.02
N HIS A 106 3.57 -2.34 -3.78
CA HIS A 106 4.42 -2.78 -2.69
C HIS A 106 5.02 -1.58 -1.93
N CYS A 107 5.31 -1.80 -0.65
CA CYS A 107 6.13 -0.89 0.15
C CYS A 107 7.37 -1.64 0.66
N ALA A 108 7.91 -1.29 1.83
CA ALA A 108 9.01 -2.05 2.42
C ALA A 108 8.59 -3.44 2.92
N GLY A 109 7.40 -3.57 3.53
CA GLY A 109 6.96 -4.80 4.22
C GLY A 109 5.48 -5.15 4.12
N GLY A 110 4.70 -4.41 3.32
CA GLY A 110 3.25 -4.63 3.08
C GLY A 110 2.30 -3.62 3.74
N TYR A 111 2.66 -3.01 4.88
CA TYR A 111 1.71 -2.14 5.61
C TYR A 111 1.29 -0.90 4.82
N ARG A 112 2.24 -0.16 4.23
CA ARG A 112 1.96 1.07 3.47
C ARG A 112 1.32 0.79 2.10
N SER A 113 1.55 -0.39 1.51
CA SER A 113 0.94 -0.76 0.23
C SER A 113 -0.55 -1.04 0.38
N VAL A 114 -0.97 -1.67 1.47
CA VAL A 114 -2.41 -1.83 1.79
C VAL A 114 -3.09 -0.47 2.01
N ILE A 115 -2.42 0.48 2.68
CA ILE A 115 -2.94 1.85 2.84
C ILE A 115 -3.06 2.55 1.49
N ALA A 116 -2.01 2.53 0.66
CA ALA A 116 -2.03 3.12 -0.67
C ALA A 116 -3.13 2.52 -1.54
N ALA A 117 -3.26 1.19 -1.55
CA ALA A 117 -4.29 0.49 -2.30
C ALA A 117 -5.71 0.86 -1.82
N SER A 118 -5.93 0.97 -0.50
CA SER A 118 -7.22 1.42 0.05
C SER A 118 -7.58 2.85 -0.38
N ILE A 119 -6.60 3.76 -0.34
CA ILE A 119 -6.75 5.17 -0.78
C ILE A 119 -7.09 5.24 -2.28
N LEU A 120 -6.39 4.48 -3.12
CA LEU A 120 -6.63 4.44 -4.55
C LEU A 120 -7.98 3.80 -4.88
N LYS A 121 -8.34 2.69 -4.22
CA LYS A 121 -9.63 2.02 -4.42
C LYS A 121 -10.81 2.92 -4.09
N ALA A 122 -10.72 3.68 -2.99
CA ALA A 122 -11.72 4.70 -2.63
C ALA A 122 -11.88 5.81 -3.69
N ARG A 123 -10.93 5.95 -4.62
CA ARG A 123 -10.95 6.92 -5.73
C ARG A 123 -11.16 6.27 -7.10
N GLY A 124 -11.64 5.02 -7.13
CA GLY A 124 -12.06 4.34 -8.36
C GLY A 124 -10.98 3.51 -9.05
N PHE A 125 -9.80 3.32 -8.44
CA PHE A 125 -8.80 2.38 -8.93
C PHE A 125 -9.18 0.96 -8.47
N ASN A 126 -9.82 0.19 -9.35
CA ASN A 126 -10.40 -1.10 -8.96
C ASN A 126 -9.48 -2.31 -9.18
N LYS A 127 -8.34 -2.12 -9.86
CA LYS A 127 -7.41 -3.20 -10.25
C LYS A 127 -6.08 -3.07 -9.50
N LEU A 128 -6.13 -3.30 -8.19
CA LEU A 128 -4.98 -3.16 -7.30
C LEU A 128 -4.69 -4.50 -6.62
N ILE A 129 -3.43 -4.91 -6.65
CA ILE A 129 -2.93 -6.14 -6.05
C ILE A 129 -1.80 -5.78 -5.10
N ASP A 130 -1.93 -6.09 -3.82
CA ASP A 130 -0.87 -5.91 -2.84
C ASP A 130 0.17 -7.03 -2.94
N VAL A 131 1.45 -6.70 -2.83
CA VAL A 131 2.54 -7.68 -2.79
C VAL A 131 2.95 -7.93 -1.34
N ALA A 132 2.60 -9.11 -0.83
CA ALA A 132 2.87 -9.49 0.55
C ALA A 132 4.38 -9.50 0.86
N GLY A 133 4.75 -8.96 2.02
CA GLY A 133 6.15 -8.82 2.43
C GLY A 133 6.94 -7.70 1.75
N GLY A 134 6.35 -7.04 0.74
CA GLY A 134 6.90 -5.86 0.08
C GLY A 134 8.31 -6.06 -0.49
N PHE A 135 9.06 -4.95 -0.57
CA PHE A 135 10.43 -4.92 -1.09
C PHE A 135 11.38 -5.83 -0.29
N GLY A 136 11.17 -5.97 1.03
CA GLY A 136 11.95 -6.87 1.87
C GLY A 136 11.82 -8.35 1.47
N ALA A 137 10.68 -8.75 0.92
CA ALA A 137 10.49 -10.07 0.32
C ALA A 137 11.03 -10.12 -1.11
N ILE A 138 10.76 -9.09 -1.92
CA ILE A 138 11.23 -8.99 -3.32
C ILE A 138 12.76 -9.15 -3.40
N LYS A 139 13.51 -8.51 -2.50
CA LYS A 139 14.98 -8.62 -2.41
C LYS A 139 15.51 -10.03 -2.16
N LYS A 140 14.66 -10.96 -1.69
CA LYS A 140 15.04 -12.36 -1.45
C LYS A 140 14.75 -13.26 -2.65
N THR A 141 14.14 -12.71 -3.69
CA THR A 141 13.93 -13.40 -4.96
C THR A 141 15.15 -13.19 -5.87
N ASP A 142 15.10 -13.77 -7.05
CA ASP A 142 16.06 -13.62 -8.15
C ASP A 142 15.71 -12.44 -9.10
N LEU A 143 14.76 -11.58 -8.72
CA LEU A 143 14.47 -10.35 -9.45
C LEU A 143 15.61 -9.34 -9.31
N THR A 144 15.92 -8.64 -10.40
CA THR A 144 16.98 -7.63 -10.42
C THR A 144 16.56 -6.37 -9.66
N THR A 145 17.41 -5.94 -8.74
CA THR A 145 17.28 -4.65 -8.04
C THR A 145 18.46 -3.76 -8.39
N THR A 146 18.28 -2.45 -8.26
CA THR A 146 19.38 -1.49 -8.45
C THR A 146 20.48 -1.73 -7.43
N ASN A 147 21.70 -1.32 -7.74
CA ASN A 147 22.77 -1.31 -6.75
C ASN A 147 22.39 -0.44 -5.54
N PHE A 148 22.68 -0.93 -4.34
CA PHE A 148 22.41 -0.17 -3.12
C PHE A 148 23.31 1.08 -3.04
N VAL A 149 22.69 2.23 -2.81
CA VAL A 149 23.37 3.51 -2.57
C VAL A 149 23.00 4.02 -1.18
N CYS A 150 23.98 4.49 -0.41
CA CYS A 150 23.70 5.00 0.93
C CYS A 150 22.92 6.33 0.83
N PRO A 151 21.74 6.46 1.47
CA PRO A 151 20.93 7.68 1.34
C PRO A 151 21.59 8.92 1.97
N SER A 152 22.54 8.76 2.90
CA SER A 152 23.31 9.88 3.45
C SER A 152 24.36 10.43 2.49
N THR A 153 24.54 9.81 1.33
CA THR A 153 25.47 10.24 0.27
C THR A 153 24.76 10.80 -0.97
N LEU A 154 23.42 10.94 -0.90
CA LEU A 154 22.55 11.48 -1.96
C LEU A 154 22.06 12.90 -1.63
#